data_AF-A0A9Q1C202-F1
#
_entry.id   AF-A0A9Q1C202-F1
#
_cell.length_a   1.000
_cell.length_b   1.000
_cell.length_c   1.000
_cell.angle_alpha   90.00
_cell.angle_beta   90.00
_cell.angle_gamma   90.00
#
_symmetry.space_group_name_H-M   'P 1'
#
loop_
_entity.id
_entity.type
_entity.pdbx_description
1 polymer ?
#
loop_
_entity_poly.entity_id
_entity_poly.type
_entity_poly.pdbx_seq_one_letter_code
_entity_poly.pdbx_strand_id
1 'polypeptide(L)'
;MTRQIMGLQGDLSLPHHSDLDALANQFNDYFINKINEIRDKFDMSIKFENIMRADNIFDGHILERFVPTSEDEVRELILRAPCKSCSLDPLLTWLLKQSVDVLVPIITAILILSNVQMLHAFKLILIKYTQRSL
;
A
#
# COMPACT_ATOMS: atom_id res chain seq x y z
N MET A 1 -12.41 -6.99 -28.23
CA MET A 1 -11.37 -6.70 -27.22
C MET A 1 -11.20 -5.20 -26.89
N THR A 2 -11.70 -4.27 -27.69
CA THR A 2 -11.52 -2.81 -27.48
C THR A 2 -12.49 -2.14 -26.50
N ARG A 3 -13.64 -2.77 -26.19
CA ARG A 3 -14.70 -2.17 -25.34
C ARG A 3 -14.25 -1.89 -23.90
N GLN A 4 -13.36 -2.72 -23.36
CA GLN A 4 -12.92 -2.64 -21.95
C GLN A 4 -11.80 -1.63 -21.72
N ILE A 5 -11.06 -1.26 -22.77
CA ILE A 5 -9.91 -0.34 -22.69
C ILE A 5 -10.39 1.12 -22.54
N MET A 6 -11.58 1.46 -23.07
CA MET A 6 -12.10 2.84 -23.10
C MET A 6 -12.98 3.22 -21.91
N GLY A 7 -13.26 2.31 -20.96
CA GLY A 7 -14.01 2.63 -19.73
C GLY A 7 -15.46 3.12 -19.94
N LEU A 8 -16.06 2.84 -21.11
CA LEU A 8 -17.39 3.34 -21.48
C LEU A 8 -18.48 2.37 -21.01
N GLN A 9 -19.41 2.84 -20.17
CA GLN A 9 -20.69 2.19 -19.92
C GLN A 9 -21.76 2.83 -20.83
N GLY A 10 -21.96 2.25 -22.02
CA GLY A 10 -23.01 2.67 -22.97
C GLY A 10 -22.82 2.10 -24.38
N ASP A 11 -23.91 2.01 -25.16
CA ASP A 11 -23.88 1.53 -26.54
C ASP A 11 -23.05 2.45 -27.44
N LEU A 12 -22.14 1.83 -28.20
CA LEU A 12 -21.06 2.50 -28.94
C LEU A 12 -21.55 2.96 -30.32
N SER A 13 -22.41 3.99 -30.38
CA SER A 13 -22.61 4.71 -31.63
C SER A 13 -21.62 5.88 -31.69
N LEU A 14 -20.71 5.84 -32.67
CA LEU A 14 -19.95 7.03 -33.06
C LEU A 14 -20.92 8.18 -33.32
N PRO A 15 -20.59 9.41 -32.91
CA PRO A 15 -21.38 10.57 -33.29
C PRO A 15 -21.52 10.61 -34.82
N HIS A 16 -22.72 10.96 -35.30
CA HIS A 16 -22.92 11.20 -36.73
C HIS A 16 -21.99 12.35 -37.15
N HIS A 17 -21.14 12.11 -38.14
CA HIS A 17 -20.15 13.07 -38.60
C HIS A 17 -20.14 13.11 -40.12
N SER A 18 -20.05 14.32 -40.65
CA SER A 18 -19.95 14.58 -42.10
C SER A 18 -18.50 14.83 -42.53
N ASP A 19 -17.63 15.11 -41.56
CA ASP A 19 -16.22 15.47 -41.74
C ASP A 19 -15.37 14.71 -40.72
N LEU A 20 -14.39 13.97 -41.23
CA LEU A 20 -13.49 13.14 -40.44
C LEU A 20 -12.47 13.96 -39.65
N ASP A 21 -12.04 15.10 -40.18
CA ASP A 21 -11.09 15.98 -39.50
C ASP A 21 -11.75 16.66 -38.29
N ALA A 22 -13.01 17.08 -38.45
CA ALA A 22 -13.81 17.60 -37.34
C ALA A 22 -14.00 16.56 -36.21
N LEU A 23 -14.23 15.29 -36.56
CA LEU A 23 -14.35 14.22 -35.58
C LEU A 23 -13.01 13.94 -34.86
N ALA A 24 -11.89 13.92 -35.59
CA ALA A 24 -10.57 13.74 -35.02
C ALA A 24 -10.21 14.87 -34.03
N ASN A 25 -10.54 16.11 -34.38
CA ASN A 25 -10.38 17.26 -33.49
C ASN A 25 -11.27 17.13 -32.25
N GLN A 26 -12.52 16.67 -32.39
CA GLN A 26 -13.41 16.45 -31.26
C GLN A 26 -12.89 15.38 -30.28
N PHE A 27 -12.31 14.29 -30.79
CA PHE A 27 -11.65 13.29 -29.94
C PHE A 27 -10.44 13.88 -29.22
N ASN A 28 -9.59 14.63 -29.94
CA ASN A 28 -8.43 15.28 -29.37
C ASN A 28 -8.81 16.22 -28.21
N ASP A 29 -9.80 17.07 -28.43
CA ASP A 29 -10.31 18.00 -27.42
C ASP A 29 -10.90 17.27 -26.22
N TYR A 30 -11.65 16.19 -26.44
CA TYR A 30 -12.20 15.36 -25.37
C TYR A 30 -11.10 14.80 -24.47
N PHE A 31 -10.05 14.21 -25.04
CA PHE A 31 -8.96 13.61 -24.26
C PHE A 31 -8.12 14.67 -23.55
N ILE A 32 -7.84 15.81 -24.19
CA ILE A 32 -7.14 16.94 -23.56
C ILE A 32 -7.92 17.43 -22.34
N ASN A 33 -9.23 17.67 -22.49
CA ASN A 33 -10.09 18.12 -21.41
C ASN A 33 -10.15 17.09 -20.28
N LYS A 34 -10.26 15.79 -20.61
CA LYS A 34 -10.30 14.73 -19.61
C LYS A 34 -9.01 14.65 -18.79
N ILE A 35 -7.85 14.81 -19.45
CA ILE A 35 -6.55 14.83 -18.78
C ILE A 35 -6.45 16.04 -17.85
N ASN A 36 -6.88 17.22 -18.31
CA ASN A 36 -6.87 18.44 -17.49
C ASN A 36 -7.80 18.30 -16.27
N GLU A 37 -9.03 17.80 -16.44
CA GLU A 37 -9.96 17.54 -15.33
C GLU A 37 -9.36 16.61 -14.27
N ILE A 38 -8.63 15.57 -14.70
CA ILE A 38 -7.98 14.64 -13.80
C ILE A 38 -6.83 15.33 -13.05
N ARG A 39 -5.99 16.09 -13.76
CA ARG A 39 -4.87 16.84 -13.16
C ARG A 39 -5.36 17.88 -12.16
N ASP A 40 -6.39 18.64 -12.48
CA ASP A 40 -6.97 19.65 -11.58
C ASP A 40 -7.51 19.02 -10.29
N LYS A 41 -8.12 17.83 -10.40
CA LYS A 41 -8.57 17.05 -9.23
C LYS A 41 -7.41 16.57 -8.36
N PHE A 42 -6.28 16.23 -8.97
CA PHE A 42 -5.08 15.84 -8.23
C PHE A 42 -4.37 17.06 -7.62
N ASP A 43 -4.25 18.19 -8.33
CA ASP A 43 -3.61 19.42 -7.83
C ASP A 43 -4.37 20.04 -6.65
N MET A 44 -5.71 19.94 -6.63
CA MET A 44 -6.52 20.27 -5.45
C MET A 44 -6.20 19.38 -4.23
N SER A 45 -5.76 18.14 -4.46
CA SER A 45 -5.27 17.23 -3.42
C SER A 45 -3.82 17.52 -3.01
N ILE A 46 -3.07 18.27 -3.83
CA ILE A 46 -1.74 18.83 -3.51
C ILE A 46 -1.89 20.21 -2.83
N LYS A 47 -2.84 20.35 -1.90
CA LYS A 47 -2.61 21.18 -0.70
C LYS A 47 -1.76 20.40 0.32
N PHE A 48 -0.77 19.66 -0.19
CA PHE A 48 0.13 18.81 0.60
C PHE A 48 1.12 19.63 1.45
N GLU A 49 1.25 20.94 1.18
CA GLU A 49 2.02 21.84 2.07
C GLU A 49 1.46 21.88 3.50
N ASN A 50 0.19 21.52 3.72
CA ASN A 50 -0.37 21.41 5.07
C ASN A 50 -0.23 20.01 5.68
N ILE A 51 0.07 18.97 4.90
CA ILE A 51 0.20 17.60 5.45
C ILE A 51 1.56 17.43 6.14
N MET A 52 2.59 18.15 5.67
CA MET A 52 3.92 18.16 6.32
C MET A 52 4.05 19.21 7.44
N ARG A 53 3.07 20.11 7.61
CA ARG A 53 3.03 21.13 8.68
C ARG A 53 2.07 20.81 9.81
N ALA A 54 1.25 19.76 9.68
CA ALA A 54 0.71 19.11 10.85
C ALA A 54 1.84 18.28 11.47
N ASP A 55 2.77 18.95 12.15
CA ASP A 55 3.48 18.33 13.26
C ASP A 55 2.41 17.98 14.30
N ASN A 56 1.67 16.90 14.04
CA ASN A 56 0.82 16.27 15.02
C ASN A 56 1.78 15.81 16.09
N ILE A 57 1.95 16.63 17.12
CA ILE A 57 2.63 16.26 18.34
C ILE A 57 1.92 14.99 18.78
N PHE A 58 2.65 13.87 18.73
CA PHE A 58 2.12 12.57 19.10
C PHE A 58 1.69 12.65 20.57
N ASP A 59 0.37 12.64 20.81
CA ASP A 59 -0.24 12.69 22.14
C ASP A 59 -0.56 11.28 22.69
N GLY A 60 -0.23 10.25 21.91
CA GLY A 60 -0.42 8.86 22.26
C GLY A 60 0.66 8.32 23.20
N HIS A 61 0.46 7.07 23.64
CA HIS A 61 1.47 6.34 24.38
C HIS A 61 2.59 5.91 23.44
N ILE A 62 3.81 6.34 23.74
CA ILE A 62 5.00 5.91 23.01
C ILE A 62 5.11 4.39 23.18
N LEU A 63 5.39 3.68 22.09
CA LEU A 63 5.62 2.25 22.16
C LEU A 63 6.99 2.01 22.80
N GLU A 64 7.00 1.77 24.11
CA GLU A 64 8.23 1.64 24.91
C GLU A 64 8.87 0.25 24.80
N ARG A 65 8.08 -0.77 24.46
CA ARG A 65 8.54 -2.17 24.44
C ARG A 65 7.77 -3.00 23.43
N PHE A 66 8.49 -3.85 22.71
CA PHE A 66 7.91 -4.98 21.99
C PHE A 66 7.91 -6.20 22.91
N VAL A 67 6.74 -6.82 23.06
CA VAL A 67 6.63 -8.09 23.77
C VAL A 67 7.05 -9.21 22.81
N PRO A 68 7.93 -10.15 23.23
CA PRO A 68 8.25 -11.32 22.44
C PRO A 68 6.96 -12.09 22.12
N THR A 69 6.77 -12.49 20.87
CA THR A 69 5.61 -13.30 20.49
C THR A 69 5.79 -14.75 20.95
N SER A 70 4.67 -15.42 21.22
CA SER A 70 4.67 -16.84 21.58
C SER A 70 4.43 -17.74 20.36
N GLU A 71 4.85 -18.99 20.46
CA GLU A 71 4.57 -20.00 19.42
C GLU A 71 3.06 -20.20 19.19
N ASP A 72 2.24 -20.07 20.24
CA ASP A 72 0.79 -20.21 20.15
C ASP A 72 0.14 -19.06 19.39
N GLU A 73 0.58 -17.83 19.63
CA GLU A 73 0.16 -16.65 18.85
C GLU A 73 0.56 -16.78 17.37
N VAL A 74 1.79 -17.23 17.12
CA VAL A 74 2.29 -17.44 15.75
C VAL A 74 1.50 -18.54 15.05
N ARG A 75 1.19 -19.64 15.75
CA ARG A 75 0.34 -20.72 15.24
C ARG A 75 -1.06 -20.20 14.88
N GLU A 76 -1.69 -19.44 15.76
CA GLU A 76 -3.02 -18.87 15.52
C GLU A 76 -3.02 -17.93 14.31
N LEU A 77 -2.02 -17.06 14.20
CA LEU A 77 -1.83 -16.16 13.06
C LEU A 77 -1.69 -16.91 11.73
N ILE A 78 -0.85 -17.96 11.69
CA ILE A 78 -0.64 -18.79 10.50
C ILE A 78 -1.94 -19.47 10.06
N LEU A 79 -2.70 -20.03 11.01
CA LEU A 79 -3.95 -20.73 10.71
C LEU A 79 -5.06 -19.78 10.26
N ARG A 80 -5.13 -18.58 10.85
CA ARG A 80 -6.12 -17.54 10.53
C ARG A 80 -5.82 -16.81 9.22
N ALA A 81 -4.56 -16.84 8.75
CA ALA A 81 -4.18 -16.22 7.49
C ALA A 81 -4.99 -16.81 6.32
N PRO A 82 -5.60 -15.98 5.46
CA PRO A 82 -6.31 -16.47 4.29
C PRO A 82 -5.33 -17.13 3.32
N CYS A 83 -5.72 -18.24 2.70
CA CYS A 83 -4.91 -18.91 1.69
C CYS A 83 -4.91 -18.09 0.39
N LYS A 84 -4.08 -17.04 0.34
CA LYS A 84 -3.89 -16.19 -0.83
C LYS A 84 -2.52 -16.48 -1.41
N SER A 85 -2.47 -16.82 -2.68
CA SER A 85 -1.21 -16.91 -3.43
C SER A 85 -0.95 -15.56 -4.09
N CYS A 86 0.20 -14.95 -3.81
CA CYS A 86 0.72 -13.85 -4.61
C CYS A 86 1.76 -14.42 -5.58
N SER A 87 1.86 -13.89 -6.80
CA SER A 87 2.87 -14.33 -7.78
C SER A 87 4.32 -14.10 -7.32
N LEU A 88 4.52 -13.23 -6.33
CA LEU A 88 5.81 -12.99 -5.69
C LEU A 88 6.07 -13.87 -4.45
N ASP A 89 5.09 -14.63 -3.97
CA ASP A 89 5.23 -15.42 -2.75
C ASP A 89 5.55 -16.88 -3.11
N PRO A 90 6.80 -17.35 -2.93
CA PRO A 90 7.22 -18.69 -3.35
C PRO A 90 6.60 -19.80 -2.47
N LEU A 91 6.06 -19.45 -1.30
CA LEU A 91 5.47 -20.39 -0.36
C LEU A 91 3.96 -20.22 -0.32
N LEU A 92 3.23 -21.19 -0.86
CA LEU A 92 1.78 -21.16 -0.80
C LEU A 92 1.32 -21.33 0.65
N THR A 93 0.42 -20.46 1.12
CA THR A 93 -0.09 -20.46 2.50
C THR A 93 -0.67 -21.81 2.93
N TRP A 94 -1.16 -22.65 1.99
CA TRP A 94 -1.63 -24.00 2.32
C TRP A 94 -0.49 -24.92 2.80
N LEU A 95 0.69 -24.80 2.21
CA LEU A 95 1.88 -25.57 2.59
C LEU A 95 2.39 -25.11 3.95
N LEU A 96 2.34 -23.80 4.21
CA LEU A 96 2.64 -23.21 5.52
C LEU A 96 1.73 -23.79 6.61
N LYS A 97 0.42 -23.90 6.35
CA LYS A 97 -0.55 -24.50 7.29
C LYS A 97 -0.32 -25.98 7.51
N GLN A 98 0.07 -26.73 6.48
CA GLN A 98 0.34 -28.17 6.60
C GLN A 98 1.63 -28.46 7.41
N SER A 99 2.59 -27.54 7.38
CA SER A 99 3.88 -27.66 8.06
C SER A 99 3.97 -26.79 9.32
N VAL A 100 2.83 -26.35 9.85
CA VAL A 100 2.75 -25.37 10.94
C VAL A 100 3.55 -25.79 12.17
N ASP A 101 3.52 -27.07 12.56
CA ASP A 101 4.22 -27.54 13.77
C ASP A 101 5.75 -27.51 13.65
N VAL A 102 6.28 -27.60 12.43
CA VAL A 102 7.72 -27.49 12.17
C VAL A 102 8.14 -26.03 11.99
N LEU A 103 7.28 -25.22 11.38
CA LEU A 103 7.61 -23.84 11.02
C LEU A 103 7.34 -22.83 12.14
N VAL A 104 6.38 -23.07 13.03
CA VAL A 104 6.08 -22.20 14.17
C VAL A 104 7.32 -21.85 15.00
N PRO A 105 8.16 -22.79 15.46
CA PRO A 105 9.35 -22.42 16.25
C PRO A 105 10.35 -21.59 15.43
N ILE A 106 10.49 -21.87 14.13
CA ILE A 106 11.40 -21.14 13.23
C ILE A 106 10.91 -19.71 13.00
N ILE A 107 9.61 -19.54 12.70
CA ILE A 107 8.99 -18.23 12.46
C ILE A 107 9.00 -17.40 13.74
N THR A 108 8.70 -18.02 14.88
CA THR A 108 8.76 -17.37 16.19
C THR A 108 10.16 -16.85 16.48
N ALA A 109 11.20 -17.65 16.23
CA ALA A 109 12.59 -17.21 16.38
C ALA A 109 12.95 -16.04 15.46
N ILE A 110 12.52 -16.07 14.19
CA ILE A 110 12.73 -14.97 13.23
C ILE A 110 12.08 -13.67 13.74
N LEU A 111 10.82 -13.72 14.18
CA LEU A 111 10.10 -12.56 14.68
C LEU A 111 10.76 -11.96 15.92
N ILE A 112 11.20 -12.80 16.86
CA ILE A 112 11.92 -12.35 18.06
C ILE A 112 13.24 -11.66 17.67
N LEU A 113 14.02 -12.23 16.75
CA LEU A 113 15.28 -11.66 16.29
C LEU A 113 15.07 -10.33 15.56
N SER A 114 14.10 -10.25 14.66
CA SER A 114 13.73 -9.01 13.96
C SER A 114 13.28 -7.92 14.94
N ASN A 115 12.51 -8.27 15.97
CA ASN A 115 12.10 -7.31 17.00
C ASN A 115 13.29 -6.74 17.78
N VAL A 116 14.28 -7.57 18.12
CA VAL A 116 15.51 -7.11 18.81
C VAL A 116 16.30 -6.15 17.92
N GLN A 117 16.48 -6.46 16.64
CA GLN A 117 17.17 -5.58 15.69
C GLN A 117 16.44 -4.27 15.46
N MET A 118 15.11 -4.33 15.31
CA MET A 118 14.26 -3.15 15.16
C MET A 118 14.34 -2.25 16.38
N LEU A 119 14.21 -2.80 17.60
CA LEU A 119 14.32 -2.02 18.84
C LEU A 119 15.68 -1.32 18.96
N HIS A 120 16.76 -2.01 18.56
CA HIS A 120 18.10 -1.41 18.54
C HIS A 120 18.19 -0.24 17.56
N ALA A 121 17.66 -0.39 16.35
CA ALA A 121 17.62 0.69 15.34
C ALA A 121 16.78 1.89 15.81
N PHE A 122 15.60 1.65 16.38
CA PHE A 122 14.74 2.71 16.93
C PHE A 122 15.42 3.46 18.07
N LYS A 123 16.07 2.76 19.01
CA LYS A 123 16.80 3.39 20.11
C LYS A 123 17.93 4.30 19.60
N LEU A 124 18.67 3.88 18.57
CA LEU A 124 19.71 4.70 17.96
C LEU A 124 19.16 5.95 17.27
N ILE A 125 18.00 5.85 16.60
CA ILE A 125 17.33 6.98 15.97
C ILE A 125 16.87 7.98 17.04
N LEU A 126 16.22 7.51 18.10
CA LEU A 126 15.76 8.37 19.20
C LEU A 126 16.93 9.08 19.89
N ILE A 127 18.02 8.37 20.21
CA ILE A 127 19.21 8.99 20.80
C ILE A 127 19.80 10.05 19.88
N LYS A 128 19.93 9.76 18.58
CA LYS A 128 20.42 10.74 17.59
C LYS A 128 19.49 11.94 17.46
N TYR A 129 18.18 11.75 17.57
CA TYR A 129 17.19 12.81 17.51
C TYR A 129 17.26 13.71 18.76
N THR A 130 17.32 13.14 19.96
CA THR A 130 17.45 13.88 21.22
C THR A 130 18.76 14.67 21.30
N GLN A 131 19.87 14.12 20.81
CA GLN A 131 21.17 14.80 20.80
C GLN A 131 21.29 15.92 19.75
N ARG A 132 20.43 15.92 18.73
CA ARG A 132 20.42 16.96 17.68
C ARG A 132 19.52 18.17 18.03
N SER A 133 18.76 18.05 19.12
CA SER A 133 17.85 19.10 19.64
C SER A 133 18.45 19.89 20.81
N LEU A 134 19.72 19.66 21.17
CA LEU A 134 20.52 20.40 22.15
C LEU A 134 21.66 21.12 21.43
#